data_AF-A0A920SQN5-F1
#
_entry.id   AF-A0A920SQN5-F1
#
_cell.length_a   1.000
_cell.length_b   1.000
_cell.length_c   1.000
_cell.angle_alpha   90.00
_cell.angle_beta   90.00
_cell.angle_gamma   90.00
#
_symmetry.space_group_name_H-M   'P 1'
#
loop_
_entity.id
_entity.type
_entity.pdbx_description
1 polymer ?
#
loop_
_entity_poly.entity_id
_entity_poly.type
_entity_poly.pdbx_seq_one_letter_code
_entity_poly.pdbx_strand_id
1 'polypeptide(L)'
;MPGHADQGHSHAGEAVSCTTLASPPWTGLPAVDREQFDALRDAVAGLETPEAARAAGFNPALGDIPGMGVHYVNLARSRDGVQQNAPDHLLFVEIDGRERLVGAAYAFVDVPETKVPIPFESELAKWHDHPEFASDGQTLHMLHTWFVPSSNGPFAGLNFWLPYLTAGIAPPSSCWMADEADADRIRTVSFALVPPRAGFGQPTPPATEPSEERVKILAALDFAARALDHDAWVEAADNFLADLSEPERMRVALTLRALTQAQMSSAERGGDGN
;
A
#
# COMPACT_ATOMS: atom_id res chain seq x y z
N MET A 1 11.71 0.00 39.51
CA MET A 1 12.11 0.49 38.19
C MET A 1 11.15 -0.11 37.18
N PRO A 2 10.07 0.58 36.78
CA PRO A 2 9.17 0.06 35.77
C PRO A 2 9.81 0.25 34.39
N GLY A 3 9.83 -0.83 33.60
CA GLY A 3 10.35 -0.85 32.24
C GLY A 3 9.54 0.07 31.34
N HIS A 4 10.25 0.85 30.52
CA HIS A 4 9.68 1.54 29.38
C HIS A 4 9.22 0.47 28.39
N ALA A 5 7.91 0.31 28.26
CA ALA A 5 7.34 -0.24 27.05
C ALA A 5 7.70 0.74 25.94
N ASP A 6 8.47 0.24 24.97
CA ASP A 6 8.64 0.90 23.68
C ASP A 6 7.24 1.28 23.18
N GLN A 7 6.97 2.58 23.09
CA GLN A 7 5.79 3.07 22.38
C GLN A 7 6.11 2.85 20.90
N GLY A 8 5.83 1.64 20.42
CA GLY A 8 6.10 1.21 19.07
C GLY A 8 5.38 2.12 18.10
N HIS A 9 6.09 3.12 17.56
CA HIS A 9 5.61 3.87 16.42
C HIS A 9 5.34 2.88 15.29
N SER A 10 4.06 2.75 14.90
CA SER A 10 3.69 1.87 13.80
C SER A 10 4.33 2.39 12.51
N HIS A 11 5.39 1.71 12.05
CA HIS A 11 6.07 1.98 10.77
C HIS A 11 5.18 1.68 9.55
N ALA A 12 3.92 1.26 9.76
CA ALA A 12 2.92 1.03 8.72
C ALA A 12 2.32 2.34 8.15
N GLY A 13 2.96 3.49 8.40
CA GLY A 13 2.50 4.81 7.99
C GLY A 13 1.67 5.52 9.05
N GLU A 14 1.89 6.83 9.18
CA GLU A 14 1.17 7.71 10.11
C GLU A 14 -0.31 7.82 9.69
N ALA A 15 -1.20 7.94 10.68
CA ALA A 15 -2.60 8.26 10.41
C ALA A 15 -2.70 9.68 9.84
N VAL A 16 -3.42 9.84 8.74
CA VAL A 16 -3.64 11.15 8.11
C VAL A 16 -5.06 11.66 8.40
N SER A 17 -5.30 12.94 8.14
CA SER A 17 -6.66 13.48 8.24
C SER A 17 -7.64 12.71 7.34
N CYS A 18 -8.65 12.10 7.96
CA CYS A 18 -9.66 11.35 7.24
C CYS A 18 -10.52 12.23 6.30
N THR A 19 -10.61 13.53 6.58
CA THR A 19 -11.43 14.47 5.81
C THR A 19 -10.68 15.18 4.69
N THR A 20 -9.34 15.23 4.74
CA THR A 20 -8.56 16.05 3.79
C THR A 20 -7.40 15.32 3.13
N LEU A 21 -6.97 14.15 3.63
CA LEU A 21 -5.79 13.45 3.13
C LEU A 21 -6.02 11.96 2.84
N ALA A 22 -7.05 11.33 3.40
CA ALA A 22 -7.34 9.91 3.14
C ALA A 22 -7.95 9.62 1.75
N SER A 23 -8.36 10.65 1.00
CA SER A 23 -8.96 10.50 -0.33
C SER A 23 -8.71 11.72 -1.23
N PRO A 24 -8.65 11.52 -2.57
CA PRO A 24 -8.67 12.62 -3.51
C PRO A 24 -9.90 13.51 -3.29
N PRO A 25 -9.81 14.84 -3.48
CA PRO A 25 -8.71 15.57 -4.12
C PRO A 25 -7.61 16.02 -3.13
N TRP A 26 -7.45 15.34 -1.99
CA TRP A 26 -6.41 15.58 -0.98
C TRP A 26 -6.25 17.05 -0.60
N THR A 27 -7.36 17.69 -0.23
CA THR A 27 -7.42 19.13 0.09
C THR A 27 -6.50 19.57 1.24
N GLY A 28 -5.93 18.62 1.99
CA GLY A 28 -4.95 18.87 3.04
C GLY A 28 -3.51 19.03 2.52
N LEU A 29 -3.23 18.71 1.26
CA LEU A 29 -1.93 18.94 0.63
C LEU A 29 -1.73 20.42 0.27
N PRO A 30 -0.46 20.88 0.22
CA PRO A 30 -0.10 22.15 -0.42
C PRO A 30 -0.72 22.28 -1.82
N ALA A 31 -1.06 23.50 -2.24
CA ALA A 31 -1.68 23.73 -3.55
C ALA A 31 -0.79 23.23 -4.70
N VAL A 32 0.52 23.44 -4.58
CA VAL A 32 1.49 22.98 -5.57
C VAL A 32 1.50 21.45 -5.70
N ASP A 33 1.44 20.70 -4.59
CA ASP A 33 1.39 19.24 -4.64
C ASP A 33 0.10 18.74 -5.30
N ARG A 34 -1.03 19.41 -5.07
CA ARG A 34 -2.30 19.09 -5.74
C ARG A 34 -2.22 19.33 -7.24
N GLU A 35 -1.64 20.45 -7.66
CA GLU A 35 -1.37 20.74 -9.08
C GLU A 35 -0.42 19.71 -9.70
N GLN A 36 0.59 19.26 -8.95
CA GLN A 36 1.51 18.22 -9.39
C GLN A 36 0.82 16.85 -9.53
N PHE A 37 -0.09 16.50 -8.63
CA PHE A 37 -0.91 15.29 -8.78
C PHE A 37 -1.80 15.33 -10.02
N ASP A 38 -2.39 16.49 -10.32
CA ASP A 38 -3.18 16.68 -11.55
C ASP A 38 -2.28 16.53 -12.79
N ALA A 39 -1.11 17.18 -12.80
CA ALA A 39 -0.14 17.07 -13.89
C ALA A 39 0.38 15.62 -14.08
N LEU A 40 0.63 14.90 -12.99
CA LEU A 40 1.03 13.50 -13.01
C LEU A 40 -0.07 12.61 -13.59
N ARG A 41 -1.33 12.81 -13.15
CA ARG A 41 -2.49 12.09 -13.70
C ARG A 41 -2.66 12.34 -15.18
N ASP A 42 -2.52 13.59 -15.63
CA ASP A 42 -2.57 13.93 -17.05
C ASP A 42 -1.43 13.27 -17.84
N ALA A 43 -0.22 13.22 -17.28
CA ALA A 43 0.93 12.60 -17.91
C ALA A 43 0.78 11.07 -18.11
N VAL A 44 -0.05 10.41 -17.30
CA VAL A 44 -0.32 8.96 -17.37
C VAL A 44 -1.71 8.61 -17.91
N ALA A 45 -2.51 9.59 -18.33
CA ALA A 45 -3.88 9.40 -18.85
C ALA A 45 -3.96 8.67 -20.21
N GLY A 46 -2.85 8.19 -20.74
CA GLY A 46 -2.81 7.27 -21.88
C GLY A 46 -2.32 5.87 -21.51
N LEU A 47 -2.08 5.62 -20.22
CA LEU A 47 -1.41 4.44 -19.69
C LEU A 47 -2.30 3.69 -18.69
N GLU A 48 -3.61 3.93 -18.65
CA GLU A 48 -4.50 3.40 -17.60
C GLU A 48 -4.82 1.91 -17.76
N THR A 49 -4.33 1.28 -18.82
CA THR A 49 -4.45 -0.16 -19.04
C THR A 49 -3.07 -0.81 -19.08
N PRO A 50 -2.95 -2.05 -18.59
CA PRO A 50 -1.73 -2.86 -18.73
C PRO A 50 -1.22 -2.94 -20.18
N GLU A 51 -2.13 -3.03 -21.16
CA GLU A 51 -1.78 -3.07 -22.59
C GLU A 51 -1.11 -1.77 -23.03
N ALA A 52 -1.69 -0.62 -22.67
CA ALA A 52 -1.12 0.68 -23.01
C ALA A 52 0.20 0.94 -22.28
N ALA A 53 0.29 0.55 -21.00
CA ALA A 53 1.53 0.61 -20.22
C ALA A 53 2.65 -0.22 -20.88
N ARG A 54 2.37 -1.47 -21.28
CA ARG A 54 3.32 -2.33 -22.01
C ARG A 54 3.73 -1.73 -23.35
N ALA A 55 2.79 -1.18 -24.11
CA ALA A 55 3.09 -0.50 -25.37
C ALA A 55 4.01 0.73 -25.18
N ALA A 56 3.94 1.39 -24.01
CA ALA A 56 4.81 2.49 -23.62
C ALA A 56 6.12 2.05 -22.93
N GLY A 57 6.40 0.73 -22.89
CA GLY A 57 7.65 0.18 -22.35
C GLY A 57 7.64 -0.15 -20.85
N PHE A 58 6.49 -0.07 -20.18
CA PHE A 58 6.35 -0.51 -18.80
C PHE A 58 6.01 -2.01 -18.73
N ASN A 59 6.84 -2.80 -18.05
CA ASN A 59 6.67 -4.25 -17.95
C ASN A 59 6.44 -4.68 -16.50
N PRO A 60 5.57 -5.68 -16.23
CA PRO A 60 5.29 -6.10 -14.87
C PRO A 60 6.55 -6.68 -14.20
N ALA A 61 6.85 -6.21 -13.01
CA ALA A 61 7.90 -6.67 -12.12
C ALA A 61 7.27 -7.03 -10.76
N LEU A 62 7.77 -8.11 -10.15
CA LEU A 62 7.43 -8.54 -8.78
C LEU A 62 6.03 -9.14 -8.53
N GLY A 63 5.15 -9.17 -9.54
CA GLY A 63 3.79 -9.69 -9.39
C GLY A 63 2.90 -8.78 -8.52
N ASP A 64 1.73 -9.27 -8.13
CA ASP A 64 0.84 -8.49 -7.26
C ASP A 64 1.36 -8.55 -5.81
N ILE A 65 1.69 -7.40 -5.25
CA ILE A 65 2.15 -7.26 -3.86
C ILE A 65 1.01 -6.69 -3.01
N PRO A 66 0.64 -7.33 -1.88
CA PRO A 66 -0.40 -6.84 -0.97
C PRO A 66 -0.23 -5.37 -0.58
N GLY A 67 -1.28 -4.58 -0.77
CA GLY A 67 -1.28 -3.15 -0.46
C GLY A 67 -0.51 -2.27 -1.46
N MET A 68 0.06 -2.83 -2.53
CA MET A 68 0.75 -2.05 -3.58
C MET A 68 0.32 -2.38 -5.01
N GLY A 69 -0.15 -3.62 -5.25
CA GLY A 69 -0.51 -4.10 -6.57
C GLY A 69 0.68 -4.58 -7.39
N VAL A 70 0.47 -4.73 -8.71
CA VAL A 70 1.49 -5.09 -9.68
C VAL A 70 2.24 -3.84 -10.13
N HIS A 71 3.56 -3.87 -9.98
CA HIS A 71 4.43 -2.80 -10.46
C HIS A 71 4.75 -3.01 -11.93
N TYR A 72 4.37 -2.08 -12.78
CA TYR A 72 4.78 -2.02 -14.18
C TYR A 72 5.92 -1.03 -14.29
N VAL A 73 7.10 -1.50 -14.70
CA VAL A 73 8.38 -0.76 -14.60
C VAL A 73 8.92 -0.40 -15.98
N ASN A 74 9.31 0.86 -16.16
CA ASN A 74 10.03 1.35 -17.32
C ASN A 74 11.50 1.59 -16.97
N LEU A 75 12.33 0.57 -17.21
CA LEU A 75 13.76 0.60 -16.87
C LEU A 75 14.57 1.68 -17.59
N ALA A 76 14.08 2.19 -18.73
CA ALA A 76 14.74 3.31 -19.40
C ALA A 76 14.54 4.59 -18.58
N ARG A 77 13.31 4.85 -18.13
CA ARG A 77 13.00 6.02 -17.28
C ARG A 77 13.71 5.97 -15.94
N SER A 78 13.83 4.79 -15.31
CA SER A 78 14.56 4.66 -14.04
C SER A 78 16.05 5.09 -14.14
N ARG A 79 16.61 5.19 -15.35
CA ARG A 79 17.99 5.65 -15.59
C ARG A 79 18.10 7.16 -15.83
N ASP A 80 17.00 7.84 -16.11
CA ASP A 80 16.96 9.28 -16.41
C ASP A 80 16.86 10.14 -15.13
N GLY A 81 16.93 9.49 -13.96
CA GLY A 81 16.73 10.10 -12.65
C GLY A 81 15.26 10.36 -12.33
N VAL A 82 14.99 10.96 -11.17
CA VAL A 82 13.62 11.27 -10.74
C VAL A 82 13.09 12.45 -11.56
N GLN A 83 12.10 12.16 -12.40
CA GLN A 83 11.39 13.14 -13.21
C GLN A 83 9.94 13.24 -12.75
N GLN A 84 9.57 14.38 -12.18
CA GLN A 84 8.28 14.57 -11.50
C GLN A 84 7.05 14.12 -12.31
N ASN A 85 6.94 14.47 -13.60
CA ASN A 85 5.79 14.07 -14.43
C ASN A 85 6.09 12.88 -15.35
N ALA A 86 7.15 12.12 -15.06
CA ALA A 86 7.52 10.94 -15.82
C ALA A 86 7.91 9.81 -14.86
N PRO A 87 6.94 9.24 -14.12
CA PRO A 87 7.22 8.11 -13.24
C PRO A 87 7.78 6.94 -14.04
N ASP A 88 8.64 6.16 -13.39
CA ASP A 88 9.21 4.95 -13.94
C ASP A 88 8.47 3.69 -13.48
N HIS A 89 7.53 3.83 -12.53
CA HIS A 89 6.61 2.77 -12.10
C HIS A 89 5.14 3.19 -12.25
N LEU A 90 4.32 2.26 -12.73
CA LEU A 90 2.85 2.34 -12.71
C LEU A 90 2.30 1.20 -11.85
N LEU A 91 1.28 1.47 -11.04
CA LEU A 91 0.75 0.52 -10.06
C LEU A 91 -0.64 0.07 -10.50
N PHE A 92 -0.81 -1.23 -10.76
CA PHE A 92 -2.06 -1.82 -11.21
C PHE A 92 -2.62 -2.80 -10.18
N VAL A 93 -3.93 -2.78 -9.99
CA VAL A 93 -4.66 -3.81 -9.23
C VAL A 93 -5.90 -4.26 -10.00
N GLU A 94 -6.31 -5.50 -9.81
CA GLU A 94 -7.59 -5.99 -10.32
C GLU A 94 -8.71 -5.63 -9.34
N ILE A 95 -9.65 -4.79 -9.79
CA ILE A 95 -10.86 -4.42 -9.04
C ILE A 95 -12.06 -4.76 -9.92
N ASP A 96 -12.99 -5.54 -9.40
CA ASP A 96 -14.18 -6.02 -10.11
C ASP A 96 -13.85 -6.70 -11.46
N GLY A 97 -12.79 -7.52 -11.47
CA GLY A 97 -12.35 -8.26 -12.66
C GLY A 97 -11.70 -7.39 -13.75
N ARG A 98 -11.27 -6.17 -13.41
CA ARG A 98 -10.59 -5.25 -14.34
C ARG A 98 -9.32 -4.72 -13.70
N GLU A 99 -8.20 -4.81 -14.42
CA GLU A 99 -6.97 -4.13 -14.01
C GLU A 99 -7.16 -2.60 -14.11
N ARG A 100 -6.80 -1.89 -13.03
CA ARG A 100 -6.96 -0.44 -12.88
C ARG A 100 -5.62 0.16 -12.47
N LEU A 101 -5.21 1.23 -13.15
CA LEU A 101 -4.13 2.09 -12.68
C LEU A 101 -4.57 2.80 -11.39
N VAL A 102 -3.91 2.52 -10.28
CA VAL A 102 -4.24 3.05 -8.95
C VAL A 102 -3.18 3.96 -8.36
N GLY A 103 -2.02 4.05 -9.00
CA GLY A 103 -0.93 4.92 -8.57
C GLY A 103 0.26 4.87 -9.51
N ALA A 104 1.28 5.61 -9.16
CA ALA A 104 2.60 5.61 -9.78
C ALA A 104 3.68 5.61 -8.70
N ALA A 105 4.90 5.26 -9.06
CA ALA A 105 6.04 5.42 -8.18
C ALA A 105 7.28 5.90 -8.92
N TYR A 106 8.20 6.47 -8.15
CA TYR A 106 9.53 6.87 -8.58
C TYR A 106 10.54 5.99 -7.90
N ALA A 107 11.52 5.48 -8.63
CA ALA A 107 12.60 4.73 -8.02
C ALA A 107 13.96 5.01 -8.66
N PHE A 108 15.00 4.94 -7.83
CA PHE A 108 16.39 5.06 -8.28
C PHE A 108 17.32 4.36 -7.29
N VAL A 109 18.49 3.93 -7.76
CA VAL A 109 19.52 3.31 -6.90
C VAL A 109 20.54 4.37 -6.50
N ASP A 110 20.79 4.48 -5.21
CA ASP A 110 21.81 5.36 -4.63
C ASP A 110 22.31 4.78 -3.30
N VAL A 111 23.28 5.43 -2.66
CA VAL A 111 23.61 5.16 -1.26
C VAL A 111 22.42 5.47 -0.34
N PRO A 112 22.31 4.83 0.83
CA PRO A 112 21.39 5.27 1.88
C PRO A 112 21.55 6.77 2.21
N GLU A 113 20.51 7.41 2.74
CA GLU A 113 20.51 8.85 3.05
C GLU A 113 20.77 9.76 1.84
N THR A 114 20.18 9.38 0.70
CA THR A 114 20.29 10.10 -0.58
C THR A 114 20.06 11.60 -0.45
N LYS A 115 20.69 12.36 -1.35
CA LYS A 115 20.47 13.81 -1.52
C LYS A 115 19.59 14.14 -2.71
N VAL A 116 19.03 13.13 -3.38
CA VAL A 116 18.04 13.33 -4.44
C VAL A 116 16.78 13.96 -3.82
N PRO A 117 16.35 15.14 -4.31
CA PRO A 117 15.20 15.83 -3.76
C PRO A 117 13.92 15.05 -4.02
N ILE A 118 12.99 15.14 -3.08
CA ILE A 118 11.63 14.62 -3.23
C ILE A 118 10.87 15.55 -4.19
N PRO A 119 10.13 15.02 -5.18
CA PRO A 119 9.43 15.84 -6.17
C PRO A 119 8.14 16.49 -5.66
N PHE A 120 7.92 16.59 -4.34
CA PHE A 120 6.73 17.14 -3.69
C PHE A 120 7.14 17.96 -2.46
N GLU A 121 6.34 18.96 -2.07
CA GLU A 121 6.58 19.81 -0.89
C GLU A 121 6.06 19.20 0.41
N SER A 122 5.10 18.27 0.35
CA SER A 122 4.54 17.64 1.54
C SER A 122 5.56 16.82 2.31
N GLU A 123 5.62 17.05 3.62
CA GLU A 123 6.37 16.23 4.59
C GLU A 123 5.94 14.75 4.62
N LEU A 124 4.77 14.42 4.04
CA LEU A 124 4.29 13.04 3.90
C LEU A 124 4.98 12.30 2.76
N ALA A 125 5.52 13.02 1.77
CA ALA A 125 6.29 12.41 0.69
C ALA A 125 7.70 12.09 1.23
N LYS A 126 8.01 10.80 1.37
CA LYS A 126 9.31 10.32 1.88
C LYS A 126 9.81 9.17 1.03
N TRP A 127 11.11 9.17 0.77
CA TRP A 127 11.78 7.99 0.22
C TRP A 127 11.77 6.87 1.25
N HIS A 128 11.44 5.66 0.82
CA HIS A 128 11.71 4.44 1.56
C HIS A 128 12.67 3.55 0.75
N ASP A 129 13.26 2.58 1.42
CA ASP A 129 14.45 1.90 0.92
C ASP A 129 14.23 0.39 0.80
N HIS A 130 14.61 -0.18 -0.36
CA HIS A 130 14.64 -1.62 -0.63
C HIS A 130 16.09 -2.07 -0.93
N PRO A 131 16.89 -2.45 0.10
CA PRO A 131 18.27 -2.86 -0.08
C PRO A 131 18.43 -4.15 -0.89
N GLU A 132 17.42 -5.04 -0.90
CA GLU A 132 17.41 -6.30 -1.64
C GLU A 132 17.47 -6.12 -3.17
N PHE A 133 17.17 -4.92 -3.68
CA PHE A 133 17.18 -4.59 -5.10
C PHE A 133 18.43 -3.82 -5.55
N ALA A 134 19.44 -3.68 -4.69
CA ALA A 134 20.66 -2.94 -4.98
C ALA A 134 21.94 -3.74 -4.66
N SER A 135 23.09 -3.22 -5.10
CA SER A 135 24.40 -3.78 -4.75
C SER A 135 24.80 -3.40 -3.32
N ASP A 136 25.77 -4.11 -2.74
CA ASP A 136 26.32 -3.82 -1.42
C ASP A 136 26.67 -2.32 -1.25
N GLY A 137 26.16 -1.71 -0.19
CA GLY A 137 26.37 -0.28 0.11
C GLY A 137 25.41 0.67 -0.62
N GLN A 138 24.47 0.16 -1.40
CA GLN A 138 23.41 0.92 -2.07
C GLN A 138 22.03 0.40 -1.66
N THR A 139 20.99 1.15 -2.00
CA THR A 139 19.58 0.77 -1.85
C THR A 139 18.78 1.30 -3.04
N LEU A 140 17.67 0.63 -3.35
CA LEU A 140 16.65 1.22 -4.21
C LEU A 140 15.79 2.16 -3.34
N HIS A 141 15.86 3.45 -3.62
CA HIS A 141 14.97 4.46 -3.06
C HIS A 141 13.66 4.43 -3.83
N MET A 142 12.53 4.49 -3.15
CA MET A 142 11.22 4.48 -3.78
C MET A 142 10.24 5.46 -3.10
N LEU A 143 9.38 6.08 -3.90
CA LEU A 143 8.29 6.93 -3.46
C LEU A 143 7.02 6.55 -4.21
N HIS A 144 5.99 6.13 -3.47
CA HIS A 144 4.67 5.84 -4.02
C HIS A 144 3.80 7.10 -4.08
N THR A 145 2.93 7.15 -5.07
CA THR A 145 1.88 8.16 -5.23
C THR A 145 0.57 7.48 -5.62
N TRP A 146 -0.44 7.56 -4.76
CA TRP A 146 -1.74 6.92 -5.00
C TRP A 146 -2.67 7.87 -5.75
N PHE A 147 -3.45 7.35 -6.70
CA PHE A 147 -4.52 8.09 -7.41
C PHE A 147 -5.92 7.78 -6.85
N VAL A 148 -6.01 6.80 -5.96
CA VAL A 148 -7.23 6.33 -5.30
C VAL A 148 -7.18 6.67 -3.81
N PRO A 149 -8.31 6.53 -3.07
CA PRO A 149 -8.27 6.60 -1.61
C PRO A 149 -7.14 5.75 -1.02
N SER A 150 -6.49 6.26 0.01
CA SER A 150 -5.41 5.57 0.73
C SER A 150 -5.53 5.83 2.22
N SER A 151 -5.43 4.78 3.03
CA SER A 151 -5.64 4.81 4.49
C SER A 151 -4.68 5.77 5.19
N ASN A 152 -3.46 5.86 4.68
CA ASN A 152 -2.36 6.64 5.26
C ASN A 152 -1.92 7.77 4.34
N GLY A 153 -2.80 8.16 3.41
CA GLY A 153 -2.61 9.32 2.54
C GLY A 153 -1.92 9.03 1.22
N PRO A 154 -1.73 10.07 0.39
CA PRO A 154 -1.38 9.94 -1.02
C PRO A 154 0.04 9.42 -1.26
N PHE A 155 0.94 9.50 -0.28
CA PHE A 155 2.34 9.08 -0.38
C PHE A 155 2.68 7.83 0.45
N ALA A 156 1.67 7.16 1.02
CA ALA A 156 1.89 5.99 1.86
C ALA A 156 2.63 4.88 1.12
N GLY A 157 3.60 4.22 1.76
CA GLY A 157 4.29 3.07 1.16
C GLY A 157 3.34 1.89 0.88
N LEU A 158 2.37 1.67 1.77
CA LEU A 158 1.27 0.72 1.59
C LEU A 158 -0.07 1.44 1.54
N ASN A 159 -0.95 0.99 0.65
CA ASN A 159 -2.35 1.38 0.65
C ASN A 159 -3.22 0.22 1.13
N PHE A 160 -3.61 0.28 2.42
CA PHE A 160 -4.42 -0.76 3.06
C PHE A 160 -5.85 -0.86 2.53
N TRP A 161 -6.31 0.06 1.68
CA TRP A 161 -7.61 -0.06 1.00
C TRP A 161 -7.57 -1.00 -0.19
N LEU A 162 -6.40 -1.20 -0.83
CA LEU A 162 -6.33 -2.04 -2.03
C LEU A 162 -6.82 -3.47 -1.76
N PRO A 163 -6.42 -4.18 -0.68
CA PRO A 163 -6.92 -5.52 -0.43
C PRO A 163 -8.45 -5.61 -0.24
N TYR A 164 -9.07 -4.61 0.40
CA TYR A 164 -10.54 -4.54 0.50
C TYR A 164 -11.17 -4.42 -0.89
N LEU A 165 -10.68 -3.48 -1.69
CA LEU A 165 -11.20 -3.23 -3.05
C LEU A 165 -11.02 -4.45 -3.95
N THR A 166 -9.87 -5.13 -3.90
CA THR A 166 -9.62 -6.36 -4.67
C THR A 166 -10.51 -7.52 -4.21
N ALA A 167 -10.92 -7.54 -2.94
CA ALA A 167 -11.83 -8.53 -2.39
C ALA A 167 -13.32 -8.20 -2.62
N GLY A 168 -13.62 -7.06 -3.26
CA GLY A 168 -15.00 -6.59 -3.47
C GLY A 168 -15.69 -6.11 -2.18
N ILE A 169 -14.91 -5.75 -1.16
CA ILE A 169 -15.40 -5.29 0.14
C ILE A 169 -15.17 -3.79 0.25
N ALA A 170 -16.16 -3.05 0.73
CA ALA A 170 -16.03 -1.63 1.02
C ALA A 170 -14.95 -1.42 2.10
N PRO A 171 -13.95 -0.53 1.86
CA PRO A 171 -13.03 -0.13 2.91
C PRO A 171 -13.79 0.50 4.10
N PRO A 172 -13.35 0.28 5.35
CA PRO A 172 -13.89 0.96 6.52
C PRO A 172 -13.63 2.48 6.48
N SER A 173 -14.27 3.22 7.38
CA SER A 173 -14.06 4.67 7.46
C SER A 173 -12.61 5.00 7.77
N SER A 174 -12.02 5.91 6.98
CA SER A 174 -10.68 6.43 7.24
C SER A 174 -10.56 7.18 8.56
N CYS A 175 -11.66 7.64 9.16
CA CYS A 175 -11.62 8.30 10.47
C CYS A 175 -11.32 7.34 11.61
N TRP A 176 -11.56 6.04 11.43
CA TRP A 176 -11.23 5.03 12.43
C TRP A 176 -9.71 4.76 12.51
N MET A 177 -8.94 5.11 11.47
CA MET A 177 -7.47 5.02 11.50
C MET A 177 -6.81 5.96 12.53
N ALA A 178 -7.56 6.92 13.09
CA ALA A 178 -7.06 7.80 14.15
C ALA A 178 -6.94 7.10 15.51
N ASP A 179 -7.67 6.00 15.71
CA ASP A 179 -7.49 5.10 16.84
C ASP A 179 -6.49 4.00 16.46
N GLU A 180 -5.50 3.75 17.33
CA GLU A 180 -4.42 2.81 17.05
C GLU A 180 -4.91 1.35 16.99
N ALA A 181 -5.83 0.97 17.89
CA ALA A 181 -6.36 -0.39 17.92
C ALA A 181 -7.21 -0.67 16.67
N ASP A 182 -8.00 0.31 16.23
CA ASP A 182 -8.76 0.20 14.99
C ASP A 182 -7.84 0.23 13.77
N ALA A 183 -6.81 1.07 13.74
CA ALA A 183 -5.83 1.05 12.66
C ALA A 183 -5.15 -0.31 12.52
N ASP A 184 -4.73 -0.93 13.61
CA ASP A 184 -4.11 -2.26 13.60
C ASP A 184 -5.08 -3.36 13.17
N ARG A 185 -6.33 -3.28 13.63
CA ARG A 185 -7.40 -4.18 13.18
C ARG A 185 -7.63 -4.04 11.68
N ILE A 186 -7.74 -2.81 11.17
CA ILE A 186 -7.93 -2.50 9.75
C ILE A 186 -6.80 -3.06 8.89
N ARG A 187 -5.54 -2.84 9.29
CA ARG A 187 -4.34 -3.34 8.60
C ARG A 187 -4.31 -4.87 8.57
N THR A 188 -4.64 -5.50 9.70
CA THR A 188 -4.66 -6.96 9.81
C THR A 188 -5.76 -7.58 8.93
N VAL A 189 -6.98 -7.03 8.97
CA VAL A 189 -8.09 -7.46 8.12
C VAL A 189 -7.73 -7.26 6.65
N SER A 190 -7.16 -6.11 6.27
CA SER A 190 -6.69 -5.83 4.91
C SER A 190 -5.81 -6.96 4.38
N PHE A 191 -4.80 -7.36 5.13
CA PHE A 191 -3.87 -8.42 4.69
C PHE A 191 -4.49 -9.83 4.78
N ALA A 192 -5.44 -10.05 5.68
CA ALA A 192 -6.19 -11.29 5.76
C ALA A 192 -7.15 -11.51 4.57
N LEU A 193 -7.61 -10.44 3.93
CA LEU A 193 -8.42 -10.51 2.70
C LEU A 193 -7.62 -10.94 1.47
N VAL A 194 -6.29 -10.85 1.52
CA VAL A 194 -5.44 -11.27 0.40
C VAL A 194 -5.46 -12.81 0.32
N PRO A 195 -5.84 -13.41 -0.82
CA PRO A 195 -5.85 -14.86 -0.97
C PRO A 195 -4.42 -15.44 -0.87
N PRO A 196 -4.27 -16.73 -0.50
CA PRO A 196 -2.98 -17.40 -0.56
C PRO A 196 -2.40 -17.33 -1.98
N ARG A 197 -1.28 -16.66 -2.14
CA ARG A 197 -0.55 -16.62 -3.41
C ARG A 197 0.47 -17.73 -3.44
N ALA A 198 0.78 -18.20 -4.65
CA ALA A 198 1.99 -18.97 -4.84
C ALA A 198 3.20 -18.10 -4.47
N GLY A 199 4.20 -18.69 -3.80
CA GLY A 199 5.53 -18.07 -3.78
C GLY A 199 6.09 -17.93 -5.20
N PHE A 200 7.12 -17.09 -5.39
CA PHE A 200 7.83 -16.99 -6.67
C PHE A 200 8.20 -18.39 -7.20
N GLY A 201 7.68 -18.73 -8.38
CA GLY A 201 7.93 -20.03 -9.02
C GLY A 201 7.12 -21.22 -8.49
N GLN A 202 6.17 -21.01 -7.58
CA GLN A 202 5.22 -22.04 -7.16
C GLN A 202 3.87 -21.91 -7.90
N PRO A 203 3.09 -23.01 -8.02
CA PRO A 203 1.72 -22.93 -8.50
C PRO A 203 0.84 -22.25 -7.45
N THR A 204 -0.02 -21.31 -7.86
CA THR A 204 -1.04 -20.74 -6.97
C THR A 204 -1.86 -21.89 -6.40
N PRO A 205 -2.01 -22.00 -5.06
CA PRO A 205 -2.90 -22.98 -4.48
C PRO A 205 -4.28 -22.83 -5.14
N PRO A 206 -4.98 -23.93 -5.47
CA PRO A 206 -6.34 -23.82 -5.99
C PRO A 206 -7.16 -23.00 -5.00
N ALA A 207 -7.88 -22.00 -5.52
CA ALA A 207 -8.80 -21.21 -4.71
C ALA A 207 -9.84 -22.18 -4.12
N THR A 208 -9.72 -22.48 -2.83
CA THR A 208 -10.80 -23.12 -2.10
C THR A 208 -11.91 -22.10 -1.93
N GLU A 209 -13.11 -22.44 -2.37
CA GLU A 209 -14.27 -21.60 -2.10
C GLU A 209 -14.39 -21.35 -0.59
N PRO A 210 -14.68 -20.11 -0.17
CA PRO A 210 -14.87 -19.80 1.23
C PRO A 210 -16.04 -20.61 1.79
N SER A 211 -15.95 -21.01 3.06
CA SER A 211 -17.08 -21.65 3.76
C SER A 211 -18.30 -20.73 3.77
N GLU A 212 -19.51 -21.29 3.89
CA GLU A 212 -20.73 -20.49 4.02
C GLU A 212 -20.64 -19.49 5.19
N GLU A 213 -19.95 -19.88 6.26
CA GLU A 213 -19.73 -19.03 7.42
C GLU A 213 -18.77 -17.87 7.11
N ARG A 214 -17.66 -18.15 6.43
CA ARG A 214 -16.73 -17.12 5.93
C ARG A 214 -17.44 -16.13 5.01
N VAL A 215 -18.32 -16.60 4.12
CA VAL A 215 -19.11 -15.73 3.24
C VAL A 215 -20.01 -14.78 4.04
N LYS A 216 -20.70 -15.26 5.09
CA LYS A 216 -21.52 -14.40 5.96
C LYS A 216 -20.69 -13.37 6.69
N ILE A 217 -19.53 -13.77 7.24
CA ILE A 217 -18.63 -12.86 7.95
C ILE A 217 -18.14 -11.75 7.01
N LEU A 218 -17.70 -12.09 5.80
CA LEU A 218 -17.27 -11.09 4.80
C LEU A 218 -18.41 -10.16 4.39
N ALA A 219 -19.64 -10.69 4.24
CA ALA A 219 -20.81 -9.87 3.95
C ALA A 219 -21.16 -8.90 5.10
N ALA A 220 -20.98 -9.32 6.36
CA ALA A 220 -21.18 -8.45 7.52
C ALA A 220 -20.13 -7.32 7.56
N LEU A 221 -18.87 -7.63 7.23
CA LEU A 221 -17.79 -6.65 7.14
C LEU A 221 -18.09 -5.57 6.08
N ASP A 222 -18.49 -5.98 4.86
CA ASP A 222 -18.87 -5.06 3.78
C ASP A 222 -20.09 -4.22 4.16
N PHE A 223 -21.13 -4.85 4.72
CA PHE A 223 -22.35 -4.16 5.13
C PHE A 223 -22.08 -3.09 6.18
N ALA A 224 -21.31 -3.42 7.24
CA ALA A 224 -20.99 -2.49 8.31
C ALA A 224 -20.12 -1.33 7.82
N ALA A 225 -19.14 -1.59 6.95
CA ALA A 225 -18.31 -0.55 6.33
C ALA A 225 -19.17 0.42 5.51
N ARG A 226 -20.09 -0.08 4.68
CA ARG A 226 -21.01 0.76 3.88
C ARG A 226 -21.99 1.55 4.74
N ALA A 227 -22.42 0.98 5.86
CA ALA A 227 -23.31 1.62 6.81
C ALA A 227 -22.60 2.67 7.70
N LEU A 228 -21.26 2.73 7.66
CA LEU A 228 -20.43 3.49 8.59
C LEU A 228 -20.72 3.12 10.06
N ASP A 229 -21.09 1.87 10.30
CA ASP A 229 -21.37 1.32 11.62
C ASP A 229 -20.07 0.76 12.21
N HIS A 230 -19.42 1.58 13.04
CA HIS A 230 -18.14 1.26 13.64
C HIS A 230 -18.19 -0.02 14.47
N ASP A 231 -19.17 -0.13 15.38
CA ASP A 231 -19.21 -1.23 16.35
C ASP A 231 -19.54 -2.55 15.65
N ALA A 232 -20.46 -2.53 14.67
CA ALA A 232 -20.75 -3.70 13.84
C ALA A 232 -19.54 -4.08 12.97
N TRP A 233 -18.76 -3.10 12.49
CA TRP A 233 -17.56 -3.38 11.71
C TRP A 233 -16.47 -4.02 12.57
N VAL A 234 -16.25 -3.53 13.79
CA VAL A 234 -15.32 -4.12 14.76
C VAL A 234 -15.71 -5.55 15.10
N GLU A 235 -16.98 -5.81 15.37
CA GLU A 235 -17.48 -7.17 15.62
C GLU A 235 -17.25 -8.11 14.42
N ALA A 236 -17.59 -7.66 13.20
CA ALA A 236 -17.39 -8.43 11.99
C ALA A 236 -15.90 -8.71 11.71
N ALA A 237 -15.04 -7.71 11.94
CA ALA A 237 -13.59 -7.82 11.80
C ALA A 237 -13.01 -8.83 12.81
N ASP A 238 -13.39 -8.76 14.08
CA ASP A 238 -12.91 -9.68 15.11
C ASP A 238 -13.36 -11.13 14.81
N ASN A 239 -14.61 -11.31 14.34
CA ASN A 239 -15.10 -12.61 13.88
C ASN A 239 -14.33 -13.15 12.67
N PHE A 240 -14.00 -12.29 11.71
CA PHE A 240 -13.19 -12.67 10.55
C PHE A 240 -11.78 -13.12 10.94
N LEU A 241 -11.12 -12.37 11.82
CA LEU A 241 -9.79 -12.69 12.31
C LEU A 241 -9.78 -13.98 13.15
N ALA A 242 -10.85 -14.25 13.91
CA ALA A 242 -11.02 -15.49 14.67
C ALA A 242 -11.24 -16.71 13.76
N ASP A 243 -11.94 -16.55 12.64
CA ASP A 243 -12.20 -17.61 11.67
C ASP A 243 -10.97 -18.00 10.83
N LEU A 244 -9.90 -17.19 10.84
CA LEU A 244 -8.64 -17.56 10.17
C LEU A 244 -8.08 -18.87 10.74
N SER A 245 -7.60 -19.74 9.86
CA SER A 245 -6.78 -20.88 10.26
C SER A 245 -5.41 -20.42 10.78
N GLU A 246 -4.72 -21.30 11.51
CA GLU A 246 -3.36 -20.99 12.01
C GLU A 246 -2.37 -20.65 10.87
N PRO A 247 -2.35 -21.37 9.73
CA PRO A 247 -1.52 -20.97 8.58
C PRO A 247 -1.86 -19.61 8.01
N GLU A 248 -3.15 -19.24 7.94
CA GLU A 248 -3.58 -17.92 7.46
C GLU A 248 -3.12 -16.82 8.41
N ARG A 249 -3.32 -16.99 9.72
CA ARG A 249 -2.84 -16.02 10.73
C ARG A 249 -1.33 -15.82 10.64
N MET A 250 -0.56 -16.90 10.52
CA MET A 250 0.89 -16.83 10.38
C MET A 250 1.31 -16.09 9.11
N ARG A 251 0.67 -16.40 7.97
CA ARG A 251 0.93 -15.71 6.69
C ARG A 251 0.66 -14.21 6.80
N VAL A 252 -0.48 -13.82 7.38
CA VAL A 252 -0.86 -12.40 7.56
C VAL A 252 0.20 -11.69 8.40
N ALA A 253 0.54 -12.25 9.56
CA ALA A 253 1.54 -11.65 10.46
C ALA A 253 2.92 -11.48 9.79
N LEU A 254 3.40 -12.51 9.09
CA LEU A 254 4.69 -12.47 8.40
C LEU A 254 4.69 -11.47 7.24
N THR A 255 3.63 -11.47 6.43
CA THR A 255 3.54 -10.60 5.24
C THR A 255 3.39 -9.14 5.66
N LEU A 256 2.50 -8.85 6.61
CA LEU A 256 2.30 -7.50 7.12
C LEU A 256 3.59 -6.95 7.73
N ARG A 257 4.27 -7.74 8.56
CA ARG A 257 5.57 -7.35 9.14
C ARG A 257 6.61 -7.08 8.06
N ALA A 258 6.80 -8.00 7.11
CA ALA A 258 7.82 -7.87 6.07
C ALA A 258 7.57 -6.63 5.20
N LEU A 259 6.34 -6.43 4.73
CA LEU A 259 6.02 -5.29 3.87
C LEU A 259 6.08 -3.96 4.63
N THR A 260 5.66 -3.93 5.90
CA THR A 260 5.80 -2.74 6.75
C THR A 260 7.27 -2.37 6.93
N GLN A 261 8.15 -3.34 7.17
CA GLN A 261 9.59 -3.09 7.30
C GLN A 261 10.25 -2.62 6.00
N ALA A 262 9.73 -3.08 4.86
CA ALA A 262 10.16 -2.64 3.54
C ALA A 262 9.75 -1.18 3.23
N GLN A 263 8.80 -0.61 3.96
CA GLN A 263 8.40 0.80 3.78
C GLN A 263 9.21 1.78 4.62
N MET A 264 10.25 1.30 5.32
CA MET A 264 11.14 2.15 6.10
C MET A 264 12.33 2.65 5.28
N SER A 265 12.86 3.80 5.65
CA SER A 265 14.19 4.26 5.25
C SER A 265 15.29 3.44 5.95
N SER A 266 16.50 3.53 5.43
CA SER A 266 17.68 2.92 6.06
C SER A 266 17.99 3.52 7.43
N ALA A 267 17.77 4.83 7.65
CA ALA A 267 17.90 5.44 8.97
C ALA A 267 16.93 4.84 9.99
N GLU A 268 15.66 4.66 9.62
CA GLU A 268 14.65 4.07 10.51
C GLU A 268 15.03 2.63 10.89
N ARG A 269 15.52 1.82 9.94
CA ARG A 269 15.99 0.46 10.23
C ARG A 269 17.25 0.40 11.08
N GLY A 270 18.14 1.38 10.96
CA GLY A 270 19.38 1.46 11.73
C GLY A 270 19.18 1.92 13.18
N GLY A 271 18.06 2.56 13.48
CA GLY A 271 17.70 3.04 14.82
C GLY A 271 17.26 1.94 15.80
N ASP A 272 16.74 0.83 15.28
CA ASP A 272 16.31 -0.34 16.08
C ASP A 272 17.47 -1.23 16.56
N GLY A 273 18.71 -0.82 16.26
CA GLY A 273 19.94 -1.49 16.67
C GLY A 273 20.73 -0.71 17.71
N ASN A 274 20.28 -0.73 18.98
CA ASN A 274 21.17 -0.58 20.14
C ASN A 274 20.55 -1.12 21.43
#